data_AF-A0A179IAJ4-F1
#
_entry.id   AF-A0A179IAJ4-F1
#
_cell.length_a   1.000
_cell.length_b   1.000
_cell.length_c   1.000
_cell.angle_alpha   90.00
_cell.angle_beta   90.00
_cell.angle_gamma   90.00
#
_symmetry.space_group_name_H-M   'P 1'
#
loop_
_entity.id
_entity.type
_entity.pdbx_description
1 polymer ?
#
loop_
_entity_poly.entity_id
_entity_poly.type
_entity_poly.pdbx_seq_one_letter_code
_entity_poly.pdbx_strand_id
1 'polypeptide(L)'
;LTELPRHEQASMPEMMRAVQILGDKPSPQISFSSTFPVPAATGDELLIRVSAAGITADEVSWPELYGSNRIPGHDIAGTVAALGPAYQGSVKPGDEVFAMIKAATGAGGQADYVPVSGSEVALKPARISMSEAAALPIPALTAWEALHEHAQIEKGNTILITGASGAVGIMLVQMASKLLAGWEKSVGSVDAVFDTVGSEVHRRSWRSLRQGGTMVTVADPPPAWAFNGGKPEELKENPDAKFLYFIVTANGKTLGETAALFDSGLLETLPVVEFQAEQAREAWDMASAQAFTGRAIRVVLADGNPDVIASFRRAFSADTYPDIVGTASTPDELKHALSSTRCDAVLLDMETFGEASVLQAIKDSHAALPTIYLSHNPASDTLENIVLRKTATGIVKKEGKAEDLVFAIEAILDGPVESDEASAVNPNRLTDREREVLKYLLEAMTTTEIASELHRSLRTISALKQSGCEKLGVQSIAGLFKLKDRII
;
A
#
# COMPACT_ATOMS: atom_id res chain seq x y z
N LEU A 1 -37.45 24.45 42.50
CA LEU A 1 -36.06 24.65 42.05
C LEU A 1 -36.00 24.21 40.61
N THR A 2 -36.18 25.21 39.74
CA THR A 2 -35.88 25.28 38.30
C THR A 2 -35.55 23.98 37.57
N GLU A 3 -36.46 23.61 36.67
CA GLU A 3 -36.22 22.69 35.57
C GLU A 3 -34.92 23.07 34.84
N LEU A 4 -33.97 22.13 34.81
CA LEU A 4 -32.82 22.21 33.94
C LEU A 4 -33.33 22.16 32.48
N PRO A 5 -32.82 23.00 31.58
CA PRO A 5 -33.26 22.99 30.20
C PRO A 5 -32.99 21.61 29.60
N ARG A 6 -34.03 21.01 29.01
CA ARG A 6 -33.88 19.84 28.14
C ARG A 6 -32.81 20.20 27.13
N HIS A 7 -31.71 19.44 27.12
CA HIS A 7 -30.74 19.51 26.04
C HIS A 7 -31.51 19.50 24.72
N GLU A 8 -31.41 20.60 23.96
CA GLU A 8 -31.78 20.61 22.56
C GLU A 8 -31.05 19.44 21.91
N GLN A 9 -31.78 18.41 21.50
CA GLN A 9 -31.29 17.51 20.47
C GLN A 9 -31.03 18.40 19.26
N ALA A 10 -29.78 18.80 19.06
CA ALA A 10 -29.37 19.56 17.89
C ALA A 10 -29.89 18.79 16.66
N SER A 11 -30.75 19.44 15.87
CA SER A 11 -31.29 18.84 14.66
C SER A 11 -30.12 18.42 13.76
N MET A 12 -30.15 17.18 13.26
CA MET A 12 -29.10 16.70 12.35
C MET A 12 -28.96 17.64 11.15
N PRO A 13 -27.72 17.96 10.72
CA PRO A 13 -27.53 18.82 9.57
C PRO A 13 -28.04 18.13 8.30
N GLU A 14 -28.47 18.90 7.30
CA GLU A 14 -28.87 18.35 6.00
C GLU A 14 -27.65 17.85 5.20
N MET A 15 -26.49 18.50 5.41
CA MET A 15 -25.25 18.25 4.68
C MET A 15 -24.11 17.90 5.65
N MET A 16 -23.16 17.12 5.15
CA MET A 16 -21.96 16.67 5.84
C MET A 16 -20.71 16.85 4.99
N ARG A 17 -19.56 16.84 5.69
CA ARG A 17 -18.24 16.74 5.08
C ARG A 17 -17.90 15.29 4.80
N ALA A 18 -17.23 15.04 3.68
CA ALA A 18 -16.68 13.74 3.35
C ALA A 18 -15.47 13.86 2.42
N VAL A 19 -14.60 12.85 2.51
CA VAL A 19 -13.56 12.56 1.53
C VAL A 19 -14.19 11.75 0.41
N GLN A 20 -13.78 12.03 -0.83
CA GLN A 20 -14.22 11.32 -2.01
C GLN A 20 -13.04 10.97 -2.90
N ILE A 21 -13.03 9.73 -3.37
CA ILE A 21 -12.13 9.29 -4.43
C ILE A 21 -12.74 9.68 -5.77
N LEU A 22 -12.02 10.49 -6.54
CA LEU A 22 -12.34 10.84 -7.91
C LEU A 22 -11.40 10.10 -8.88
N GLY A 23 -11.70 10.15 -10.18
CA GLY A 23 -10.92 9.44 -11.19
C GLY A 23 -11.24 7.94 -11.25
N ASP A 24 -10.35 7.20 -11.90
CA ASP A 24 -10.41 5.76 -12.08
C ASP A 24 -9.42 5.03 -11.16
N LYS A 25 -9.56 3.71 -11.02
CA LYS A 25 -8.71 2.86 -10.16
C LYS A 25 -7.20 3.02 -10.43
N PRO A 26 -6.72 3.16 -11.69
CA PRO A 26 -5.30 3.40 -11.95
C PRO A 26 -4.80 4.82 -11.64
N SER A 27 -5.69 5.78 -11.41
CA SER A 27 -5.34 7.18 -11.14
C SER A 27 -6.33 7.84 -10.17
N PRO A 28 -6.44 7.32 -8.93
CA PRO A 28 -7.33 7.87 -7.91
C PRO A 28 -6.92 9.29 -7.54
N GLN A 29 -7.91 10.15 -7.32
CA GLN A 29 -7.71 11.52 -6.84
C GLN A 29 -8.50 11.74 -5.57
N ILE A 30 -7.81 11.99 -4.47
CA ILE A 30 -8.45 12.31 -3.20
C ILE A 30 -8.96 13.75 -3.24
N SER A 31 -10.25 13.90 -2.94
CA SER A 31 -10.96 15.18 -2.84
C SER A 31 -11.68 15.27 -1.50
N PHE A 32 -11.84 16.49 -1.00
CA PHE A 32 -12.61 16.78 0.21
C PHE A 32 -13.74 17.76 -0.14
N SER A 33 -14.96 17.50 0.37
CA SER A 33 -16.12 18.37 0.16
C SER A 33 -17.01 18.41 1.40
N SER A 34 -17.68 19.54 1.61
CA SER A 34 -18.62 19.80 2.70
C SER A 34 -20.10 19.70 2.28
N THR A 35 -20.37 19.17 1.09
CA THR A 35 -21.71 19.24 0.46
C THR A 35 -22.31 17.87 0.17
N PHE A 36 -22.02 16.86 0.98
CA PHE A 36 -22.69 15.56 0.87
C PHE A 36 -23.97 15.54 1.69
N PRO A 37 -25.08 14.95 1.22
CA PRO A 37 -26.27 14.80 2.06
C PRO A 37 -25.98 13.86 3.22
N VAL A 38 -26.50 14.19 4.42
CA VAL A 38 -26.46 13.24 5.55
C VAL A 38 -27.37 12.05 5.23
N PRO A 39 -26.85 10.80 5.27
CA PRO A 39 -27.66 9.62 5.03
C PRO A 39 -28.61 9.35 6.20
N ALA A 40 -29.74 8.70 5.92
CA ALA A 40 -30.61 8.15 6.95
C ALA A 40 -30.16 6.72 7.31
N ALA A 41 -30.20 6.36 8.60
CA ALA A 41 -30.12 4.96 8.99
C ALA A 41 -31.44 4.25 8.64
N THR A 42 -31.33 3.16 7.91
CA THR A 42 -32.44 2.32 7.48
C THR A 42 -32.31 0.92 8.09
N GLY A 43 -33.39 0.13 8.09
CA GLY A 43 -33.32 -1.25 8.58
C GLY A 43 -32.70 -1.37 9.98
N ASP A 44 -31.69 -2.23 10.11
CA ASP A 44 -30.92 -2.50 11.32
C ASP A 44 -29.68 -1.60 11.49
N GLU A 45 -29.53 -0.55 10.70
CA GLU A 45 -28.35 0.33 10.73
C GLU A 45 -28.36 1.26 11.94
N LEU A 46 -27.18 1.72 12.33
CA LEU A 46 -26.98 2.85 13.22
C LEU A 46 -26.36 3.97 12.41
N LEU A 47 -26.88 5.19 12.54
CA LEU A 47 -26.22 6.38 12.01
C LEU A 47 -25.15 6.79 13.00
N ILE A 48 -23.88 6.67 12.61
CA ILE A 48 -22.74 7.03 13.45
C ILE A 48 -22.24 8.42 13.03
N ARG A 49 -22.13 9.33 14.01
CA ARG A 49 -21.36 10.57 13.85
C ARG A 49 -19.89 10.23 14.03
N VAL A 50 -19.16 10.16 12.92
CA VAL A 50 -17.76 9.73 12.90
C VAL A 50 -16.89 10.79 13.58
N SER A 51 -16.04 10.34 14.50
CA SER A 51 -15.02 11.18 15.14
C SER A 51 -13.65 10.96 14.50
N ALA A 52 -13.35 9.73 14.10
CA ALA A 52 -12.14 9.38 13.36
C ALA A 52 -12.42 8.21 12.41
N ALA A 53 -11.67 8.16 11.31
CA ALA A 53 -11.66 7.05 10.36
C ALA A 53 -10.22 6.65 10.04
N GLY A 54 -9.97 5.35 9.98
CA GLY A 54 -8.69 4.79 9.58
C GLY A 54 -8.45 4.89 8.06
N ILE A 55 -7.18 4.83 7.67
CA ILE A 55 -6.77 4.70 6.26
C ILE A 55 -6.14 3.31 6.10
N THR A 56 -6.69 2.53 5.18
CA THR A 56 -6.06 1.29 4.72
C THR A 56 -5.34 1.63 3.41
N ALA A 57 -4.02 1.47 3.36
CA ALA A 57 -3.19 2.10 2.32
C ALA A 57 -3.54 1.66 0.88
N ASP A 58 -3.90 0.38 0.70
CA ASP A 58 -4.29 -0.22 -0.58
C ASP A 58 -5.77 0.00 -0.94
N GLU A 59 -6.56 0.61 -0.06
CA GLU A 59 -8.01 0.78 -0.24
C GLU A 59 -8.37 1.55 -1.51
N VAL A 60 -7.59 2.54 -1.93
CA VAL A 60 -7.83 3.25 -3.21
C VAL A 60 -7.79 2.33 -4.43
N SER A 61 -7.24 1.13 -4.29
CA SER A 61 -7.24 0.12 -5.34
C SER A 61 -8.47 -0.81 -5.27
N TRP A 62 -9.30 -0.74 -4.24
CA TRP A 62 -10.40 -1.70 -4.05
C TRP A 62 -11.52 -1.49 -5.07
N PRO A 63 -11.99 -2.55 -5.77
CA PRO A 63 -13.01 -2.42 -6.81
C PRO A 63 -14.36 -1.91 -6.27
N GLU A 64 -14.69 -2.18 -5.00
CA GLU A 64 -15.95 -1.80 -4.35
C GLU A 64 -16.14 -0.28 -4.34
N LEU A 65 -15.06 0.48 -4.12
CA LEU A 65 -15.08 1.94 -4.18
C LEU A 65 -15.43 2.47 -5.56
N TYR A 66 -15.21 1.67 -6.61
CA TYR A 66 -15.51 2.04 -8.00
C TYR A 66 -16.93 1.67 -8.46
N GLY A 67 -17.72 1.00 -7.62
CA GLY A 67 -19.10 0.58 -7.92
C GLY A 67 -20.16 1.67 -7.70
N SER A 68 -20.41 2.05 -6.44
CA SER A 68 -21.58 2.88 -6.07
C SER A 68 -21.21 4.11 -5.25
N ASN A 69 -20.41 3.94 -4.19
CA ASN A 69 -19.96 5.02 -3.32
C ASN A 69 -18.44 5.14 -3.35
N ARG A 70 -18.00 6.37 -3.52
CA ARG A 70 -16.60 6.78 -3.67
C ARG A 70 -16.02 7.35 -2.37
N ILE A 71 -16.76 7.32 -1.27
CA ILE A 71 -16.27 7.72 0.05
C ILE A 71 -15.50 6.52 0.62
N PRO A 72 -14.21 6.66 0.96
CA PRO A 72 -13.42 5.60 1.58
C PRO A 72 -13.53 5.61 3.12
N GLY A 73 -12.78 4.74 3.79
CA GLY A 73 -12.72 4.58 5.24
C GLY A 73 -13.61 3.45 5.73
N HIS A 74 -13.04 2.26 5.89
CA HIS A 74 -13.79 1.11 6.41
C HIS A 74 -13.65 0.95 7.91
N ASP A 75 -12.59 1.49 8.51
CA ASP A 75 -12.45 1.52 9.96
C ASP A 75 -12.89 2.88 10.50
N ILE A 76 -13.80 2.88 11.48
CA ILE A 76 -14.32 4.11 12.09
C ILE A 76 -14.44 3.98 13.60
N ALA A 77 -14.38 5.14 14.26
CA ALA A 77 -14.88 5.33 15.62
C ALA A 77 -15.68 6.63 15.71
N GLY A 78 -16.75 6.61 16.50
CA GLY A 78 -17.64 7.75 16.62
C GLY A 78 -18.72 7.56 17.67
N THR A 79 -19.72 8.43 17.62
CA THR A 79 -20.87 8.40 18.53
C THR A 79 -22.13 8.04 17.77
N VAL A 80 -22.98 7.17 18.31
CA VAL A 80 -24.28 6.87 17.70
C VAL A 80 -25.18 8.10 17.73
N ALA A 81 -25.58 8.57 16.56
CA ALA A 81 -26.48 9.71 16.38
C ALA A 81 -27.95 9.28 16.33
N ALA A 82 -28.25 8.21 15.60
CA ALA A 82 -29.61 7.68 15.45
C ALA A 82 -29.61 6.17 15.22
N LEU A 83 -30.75 5.53 15.47
CA LEU A 83 -30.98 4.11 15.22
C LEU A 83 -31.95 3.94 14.05
N GLY A 84 -31.68 2.95 13.21
CA GLY A 84 -32.59 2.47 12.19
C GLY A 84 -33.85 1.85 12.80
N PRO A 85 -34.98 1.87 12.09
CA PRO A 85 -36.28 1.47 12.63
C PRO A 85 -36.39 -0.01 13.00
N ALA A 86 -35.54 -0.88 12.44
CA ALA A 86 -35.53 -2.32 12.71
C ALA A 86 -34.36 -2.76 13.60
N TYR A 87 -33.54 -1.82 14.10
CA TYR A 87 -32.45 -2.14 15.02
C TYR A 87 -32.98 -2.66 16.36
N GLN A 88 -32.46 -3.80 16.80
CA GLN A 88 -32.86 -4.48 18.03
C GLN A 88 -31.69 -4.78 18.98
N GLY A 89 -30.50 -4.26 18.68
CA GLY A 89 -29.31 -4.46 19.51
C GLY A 89 -29.29 -3.58 20.76
N SER A 90 -28.21 -3.69 21.53
CA SER A 90 -28.07 -3.03 22.83
C SER A 90 -27.45 -1.62 22.79
N VAL A 91 -26.92 -1.20 21.64
CA VAL A 91 -26.29 0.12 21.48
C VAL A 91 -27.37 1.19 21.35
N LYS A 92 -27.14 2.35 21.97
CA LYS A 92 -28.11 3.47 22.00
C LYS A 92 -27.48 4.78 21.53
N PRO A 93 -28.29 5.76 21.09
CA PRO A 93 -27.79 7.09 20.78
C PRO A 93 -26.97 7.67 21.93
N GLY A 94 -25.84 8.27 21.61
CA GLY A 94 -24.85 8.79 22.56
C GLY A 94 -23.76 7.79 22.96
N ASP A 95 -23.89 6.49 22.64
CA ASP A 95 -22.81 5.54 22.89
C ASP A 95 -21.62 5.80 21.95
N GLU A 96 -20.42 5.69 22.50
CA GLU A 96 -19.17 5.66 21.73
C GLU A 96 -18.94 4.25 21.17
N VAL A 97 -18.73 4.18 19.86
CA VAL A 97 -18.62 2.94 19.11
C VAL A 97 -17.46 2.97 18.15
N PHE A 98 -17.03 1.78 17.73
CA PHE A 98 -16.09 1.57 16.65
C PHE A 98 -16.55 0.40 15.79
N ALA A 99 -16.20 0.40 14.50
CA ALA A 99 -16.71 -0.57 13.54
C ALA A 99 -15.77 -0.74 12.36
N MET A 100 -15.83 -1.94 11.77
CA MET A 100 -15.39 -2.20 10.41
C MET A 100 -16.63 -2.19 9.51
N ILE A 101 -16.74 -1.22 8.62
CA ILE A 101 -17.78 -1.15 7.59
C ILE A 101 -17.41 -2.16 6.49
N LYS A 102 -18.38 -2.94 6.00
CA LYS A 102 -18.09 -3.86 4.89
C LYS A 102 -17.81 -3.09 3.60
N ALA A 103 -16.84 -3.55 2.82
CA ALA A 103 -16.47 -2.92 1.55
C ALA A 103 -17.65 -2.81 0.56
N ALA A 104 -18.52 -3.81 0.53
CA ALA A 104 -19.64 -3.87 -0.40
C ALA A 104 -20.83 -2.95 -0.06
N THR A 105 -20.85 -2.31 1.12
CA THR A 105 -22.03 -1.60 1.65
C THR A 105 -22.34 -0.30 0.90
N GLY A 106 -21.43 0.17 0.03
CA GLY A 106 -21.61 1.44 -0.67
C GLY A 106 -21.67 2.62 0.29
N ALA A 107 -20.99 2.56 1.43
CA ALA A 107 -20.87 3.59 2.44
C ALA A 107 -19.43 3.60 2.98
N GLY A 108 -18.83 4.78 3.10
CA GLY A 108 -17.49 4.95 3.66
C GLY A 108 -17.50 5.91 4.84
N GLY A 109 -16.57 5.67 5.74
CA GLY A 109 -16.43 6.30 7.04
C GLY A 109 -15.61 7.57 7.08
N GLN A 110 -14.88 7.93 6.01
CA GLN A 110 -14.24 9.24 5.88
C GLN A 110 -15.28 10.33 5.55
N ALA A 111 -16.31 10.43 6.40
CA ALA A 111 -17.43 11.37 6.33
C ALA A 111 -17.91 11.70 7.75
N ASP A 112 -18.56 12.84 7.97
CA ASP A 112 -19.06 13.20 9.32
C ASP A 112 -20.13 12.21 9.83
N TYR A 113 -20.87 11.57 8.92
CA TYR A 113 -21.90 10.59 9.24
C TYR A 113 -21.88 9.39 8.29
N VAL A 114 -22.06 8.19 8.85
CA VAL A 114 -22.13 6.95 8.08
C VAL A 114 -23.15 5.98 8.68
N PRO A 115 -24.02 5.34 7.89
CA PRO A 115 -24.85 4.24 8.34
C PRO A 115 -24.01 2.97 8.42
N VAL A 116 -24.12 2.24 9.53
CA VAL A 116 -23.38 1.00 9.76
C VAL A 116 -24.34 -0.07 10.29
N SER A 117 -24.29 -1.30 9.77
CA SER A 117 -25.18 -2.36 10.26
C SER A 117 -24.93 -2.62 11.74
N GLY A 118 -26.00 -2.87 12.51
CA GLY A 118 -25.89 -3.23 13.92
C GLY A 118 -25.03 -4.47 14.20
N SER A 119 -24.80 -5.32 13.19
CA SER A 119 -23.93 -6.48 13.28
C SER A 119 -22.43 -6.17 13.16
N GLU A 120 -22.08 -4.96 12.71
CA GLU A 120 -20.70 -4.52 12.42
C GLU A 120 -20.12 -3.64 13.53
N VAL A 121 -20.97 -3.20 14.46
CA VAL A 121 -20.65 -2.20 15.50
C VAL A 121 -20.35 -2.85 16.83
N ALA A 122 -19.33 -2.35 17.52
CA ALA A 122 -19.04 -2.64 18.92
C ALA A 122 -18.93 -1.34 19.73
N LEU A 123 -19.10 -1.45 21.05
CA LEU A 123 -18.77 -0.34 21.95
C LEU A 123 -17.27 -0.08 21.92
N LYS A 124 -16.88 1.19 21.83
CA LYS A 124 -15.48 1.60 21.85
C LYS A 124 -14.85 1.20 23.19
N PRO A 125 -13.60 0.71 23.22
CA PRO A 125 -12.88 0.53 24.48
C PRO A 125 -12.81 1.86 25.24
N ALA A 126 -13.07 1.83 26.54
CA ALA A 126 -13.17 3.03 27.37
C ALA A 126 -11.81 3.72 27.55
N ARG A 127 -10.70 2.98 27.47
CA ARG A 127 -9.35 3.48 27.79
C ARG A 127 -8.61 4.15 26.65
N ILE A 128 -9.10 4.06 25.42
CA ILE A 128 -8.40 4.54 24.23
C ILE A 128 -9.16 5.71 23.59
N SER A 129 -8.45 6.53 22.83
CA SER A 129 -9.04 7.66 22.09
C SER A 129 -9.89 7.18 20.91
N MET A 130 -10.67 8.10 20.32
CA MET A 130 -11.42 7.82 19.09
C MET A 130 -10.49 7.46 17.93
N SER A 131 -9.38 8.20 17.76
CA SER A 131 -8.43 7.96 16.67
C SER A 131 -7.72 6.62 16.82
N GLU A 132 -7.31 6.24 18.04
CA GLU A 132 -6.79 4.91 18.31
C GLU A 132 -7.84 3.83 18.03
N ALA A 133 -9.08 4.02 18.47
CA ALA A 133 -10.15 3.07 18.19
C ALA A 133 -10.45 2.91 16.70
N ALA A 134 -10.38 3.99 15.92
CA ALA A 134 -10.61 3.97 14.48
C ALA A 134 -9.47 3.32 13.68
N ALA A 135 -8.32 3.03 14.29
CA ALA A 135 -7.21 2.35 13.63
C ALA A 135 -7.22 0.82 13.82
N LEU A 136 -8.13 0.29 14.63
CA LEU A 136 -8.11 -1.10 15.10
C LEU A 136 -9.02 -2.11 14.39
N PRO A 137 -10.20 -1.77 13.83
CA PRO A 137 -11.17 -2.80 13.45
C PRO A 137 -10.67 -3.82 12.44
N ILE A 138 -10.16 -3.41 11.27
CA ILE A 138 -9.56 -4.34 10.28
C ILE A 138 -8.36 -5.07 10.90
N PRO A 139 -7.33 -4.42 11.48
CA PRO A 139 -6.17 -5.11 12.03
C PRO A 139 -6.49 -6.13 13.12
N ALA A 140 -7.40 -5.79 14.04
CA ALA A 140 -7.76 -6.65 15.17
C ALA A 140 -8.62 -7.83 14.73
N LEU A 141 -9.61 -7.62 13.85
CA LEU A 141 -10.42 -8.70 13.29
C LEU A 141 -9.57 -9.65 12.43
N THR A 142 -8.68 -9.10 11.61
CA THR A 142 -7.81 -9.89 10.74
C THR A 142 -6.89 -10.78 11.56
N ALA A 143 -6.26 -10.23 12.60
CA ALA A 143 -5.42 -11.01 13.51
C ALA A 143 -6.22 -12.09 14.26
N TRP A 144 -7.44 -11.76 14.70
CA TRP A 144 -8.31 -12.69 15.40
C TRP A 144 -8.73 -13.89 14.54
N GLU A 145 -9.28 -13.63 13.34
CA GLU A 145 -9.70 -14.67 12.38
C GLU A 145 -8.52 -15.55 11.98
N ALA A 146 -7.37 -14.93 11.68
CA ALA A 146 -6.16 -15.65 11.33
C ALA A 146 -5.72 -16.62 12.44
N LEU A 147 -5.63 -16.16 13.69
CA LEU A 147 -5.14 -16.95 14.81
C LEU A 147 -6.14 -18.00 15.29
N HIS A 148 -7.40 -17.63 15.48
CA HIS A 148 -8.39 -18.47 16.17
C HIS A 148 -9.25 -19.30 15.22
N GLU A 149 -9.63 -18.74 14.08
CA GLU A 149 -10.59 -19.40 13.17
C GLU A 149 -9.88 -20.24 12.12
N HIS A 150 -8.79 -19.72 11.57
CA HIS A 150 -8.10 -20.32 10.43
C HIS A 150 -6.90 -21.19 10.83
N ALA A 151 -5.95 -20.63 11.56
CA ALA A 151 -4.76 -21.36 11.99
C ALA A 151 -4.99 -22.17 13.27
N GLN A 152 -5.98 -21.80 14.08
CA GLN A 152 -6.35 -22.45 15.34
C GLN A 152 -5.13 -22.64 16.26
N ILE A 153 -4.42 -21.53 16.50
CA ILE A 153 -3.18 -21.54 17.27
C ILE A 153 -3.45 -21.85 18.74
N GLU A 154 -2.69 -22.80 19.27
CA GLU A 154 -2.72 -23.24 20.67
C GLU A 154 -1.36 -23.02 21.35
N LYS A 155 -1.35 -23.09 22.68
CA LYS A 155 -0.13 -22.98 23.48
C LYS A 155 0.89 -24.03 23.05
N GLY A 156 2.11 -23.58 22.75
CA GLY A 156 3.22 -24.43 22.35
C GLY A 156 3.45 -24.49 20.85
N ASN A 157 2.57 -23.89 20.03
CA ASN A 157 2.88 -23.67 18.62
C ASN A 157 4.03 -22.67 18.44
N THR A 158 4.84 -22.86 17.41
CA THR A 158 5.80 -21.87 16.92
C THR A 158 5.26 -21.26 15.64
N ILE A 159 5.20 -19.93 15.55
CA ILE A 159 4.64 -19.24 14.38
C ILE A 159 5.64 -18.23 13.82
N LEU A 160 5.55 -17.97 12.51
CA LEU A 160 6.24 -16.88 11.84
C LEU A 160 5.22 -15.83 11.43
N ILE A 161 5.46 -14.56 11.75
CA ILE A 161 4.64 -13.43 11.31
C ILE A 161 5.52 -12.54 10.41
N THR A 162 5.14 -12.38 9.15
CA THR A 162 5.77 -11.40 8.26
C THR A 162 5.07 -10.04 8.44
N GLY A 163 5.76 -8.94 8.10
CA GLY A 163 5.17 -7.60 8.23
C GLY A 163 4.77 -7.25 9.67
N ALA A 164 5.48 -7.82 10.66
CA ALA A 164 5.16 -7.70 12.09
C ALA A 164 5.13 -6.25 12.62
N SER A 165 5.72 -5.30 11.91
CA SER A 165 5.69 -3.86 12.20
C SER A 165 4.47 -3.13 11.62
N GLY A 166 3.72 -3.75 10.70
CA GLY A 166 2.49 -3.20 10.15
C GLY A 166 1.30 -3.36 11.09
N ALA A 167 0.19 -2.67 10.80
CA ALA A 167 -0.99 -2.64 11.68
C ALA A 167 -1.52 -4.06 12.05
N VAL A 168 -1.70 -4.93 11.05
CA VAL A 168 -2.11 -6.33 11.27
C VAL A 168 -1.03 -7.12 12.00
N GLY A 169 0.24 -6.94 11.60
CA GLY A 169 1.38 -7.64 12.19
C GLY A 169 1.55 -7.38 13.69
N ILE A 170 1.40 -6.12 14.11
CA ILE A 170 1.45 -5.73 15.52
C ILE A 170 0.34 -6.43 16.31
N MET A 171 -0.89 -6.47 15.78
CA MET A 171 -2.00 -7.18 16.43
C MET A 171 -1.75 -8.70 16.52
N LEU A 172 -1.25 -9.32 15.44
CA LEU A 172 -0.87 -10.73 15.43
C LEU A 172 0.20 -11.04 16.49
N VAL A 173 1.25 -10.22 16.59
CA VAL A 173 2.33 -10.40 17.58
C VAL A 173 1.78 -10.30 18.99
N GLN A 174 0.97 -9.29 19.28
CA GLN A 174 0.41 -9.09 20.61
C GLN A 174 -0.52 -10.23 21.01
N MET A 175 -1.47 -10.61 20.15
CA MET A 175 -2.41 -11.71 20.41
C MET A 175 -1.69 -13.05 20.53
N ALA A 176 -0.75 -13.36 19.62
CA ALA A 176 -0.01 -14.62 19.65
C ALA A 176 0.96 -14.72 20.84
N SER A 177 1.65 -13.65 21.21
CA SER A 177 2.57 -13.64 22.36
C SER A 177 1.87 -14.03 23.67
N LYS A 178 0.60 -13.63 23.84
CA LYS A 178 -0.21 -14.02 25.01
C LYS A 178 -0.66 -15.48 24.96
N LEU A 179 -0.86 -16.05 23.76
CA LEU A 179 -1.21 -17.46 23.56
C LEU A 179 0.00 -18.39 23.72
N LEU A 180 1.21 -17.93 23.38
CA LEU A 180 2.39 -18.77 23.11
C LEU A 180 3.51 -18.67 24.17
N ALA A 181 3.21 -18.34 25.43
CA ALA A 181 4.23 -18.19 26.48
C ALA A 181 5.24 -19.36 26.54
N GLY A 182 6.54 -19.08 26.29
CA GLY A 182 7.65 -20.04 26.39
C GLY A 182 8.49 -20.30 25.12
N TRP A 183 8.39 -19.47 24.07
CA TRP A 183 9.00 -19.72 22.74
C TRP A 183 10.51 -19.43 22.61
N GLU A 184 11.14 -18.82 23.62
CA GLU A 184 12.48 -18.18 23.57
C GLU A 184 13.67 -19.13 23.28
N LYS A 185 13.46 -20.41 22.97
CA LYS A 185 14.53 -21.41 22.84
C LYS A 185 14.52 -22.27 21.58
N SER A 186 13.70 -21.98 20.57
CA SER A 186 13.71 -22.81 19.35
C SER A 186 13.20 -22.07 18.12
N VAL A 187 14.11 -21.56 17.28
CA VAL A 187 13.78 -21.26 15.89
C VAL A 187 14.13 -22.48 15.05
N GLY A 188 13.13 -23.36 14.89
CA GLY A 188 13.10 -24.47 13.94
C GLY A 188 11.99 -24.27 12.91
N SER A 189 11.58 -25.33 12.21
CA SER A 189 10.40 -25.29 11.32
C SER A 189 9.12 -24.93 12.10
N VAL A 190 8.31 -23.98 11.59
CA VAL A 190 7.15 -23.39 12.29
C VAL A 190 5.83 -24.12 11.99
N ASP A 191 4.89 -24.11 12.93
CA ASP A 191 3.54 -24.67 12.81
C ASP A 191 2.65 -23.86 11.87
N ALA A 192 2.79 -22.53 11.90
CA ALA A 192 2.04 -21.63 11.03
C ALA A 192 2.86 -20.43 10.58
N VAL A 193 2.58 -19.94 9.37
CA VAL A 193 3.09 -18.67 8.84
C VAL A 193 1.88 -17.76 8.63
N PHE A 194 1.95 -16.55 9.20
CA PHE A 194 1.01 -15.46 8.95
C PHE A 194 1.69 -14.42 8.10
N ASP A 195 1.23 -14.29 6.86
CA ASP A 195 1.80 -13.39 5.88
C ASP A 195 0.90 -12.18 5.64
N THR A 196 1.39 -10.99 6.01
CA THR A 196 0.70 -9.70 5.81
C THR A 196 1.38 -8.85 4.74
N VAL A 197 2.32 -9.44 4.00
CA VAL A 197 3.24 -8.75 3.12
C VAL A 197 3.05 -9.18 1.67
N GLY A 198 2.90 -10.48 1.44
CA GLY A 198 2.70 -11.01 0.10
C GLY A 198 3.99 -11.19 -0.69
N SER A 199 3.84 -11.26 -2.01
CA SER A 199 4.93 -11.27 -3.00
C SER A 199 6.05 -12.30 -2.73
N GLU A 200 7.31 -11.87 -2.78
CA GLU A 200 8.47 -12.74 -2.58
C GLU A 200 8.62 -13.18 -1.12
N VAL A 201 8.20 -12.34 -0.17
CA VAL A 201 8.18 -12.70 1.26
C VAL A 201 7.22 -13.86 1.50
N HIS A 202 6.03 -13.85 0.88
CA HIS A 202 5.10 -14.98 0.91
C HIS A 202 5.78 -16.27 0.43
N ARG A 203 6.38 -16.24 -0.78
CA ARG A 203 7.06 -17.40 -1.39
C ARG A 203 8.19 -17.95 -0.52
N ARG A 204 9.00 -17.07 0.06
CA ARG A 204 10.13 -17.48 0.92
C ARG A 204 9.67 -18.08 2.24
N SER A 205 8.56 -17.60 2.79
CA SER A 205 8.07 -18.02 4.11
C SER A 205 7.57 -19.48 4.12
N TRP A 206 7.17 -20.02 2.96
CA TRP A 206 6.85 -21.44 2.80
C TRP A 206 7.98 -22.39 3.23
N ARG A 207 9.24 -21.97 3.08
CA ARG A 207 10.42 -22.78 3.47
C ARG A 207 10.58 -22.92 4.98
N SER A 208 9.99 -22.00 5.74
CA SER A 208 10.01 -22.04 7.20
C SER A 208 8.90 -22.93 7.76
N LEU A 209 7.87 -23.25 6.97
CA LEU A 209 6.72 -24.04 7.39
C LEU A 209 7.10 -25.52 7.53
N ARG A 210 6.76 -26.14 8.67
CA ARG A 210 6.95 -27.57 8.85
C ARG A 210 6.03 -28.38 7.94
N GLN A 211 6.33 -29.67 7.76
CA GLN A 211 5.43 -30.59 7.06
C GLN A 211 4.04 -30.60 7.72
N GLY A 212 3.01 -30.39 6.91
CA GLY A 212 1.62 -30.29 7.37
C GLY A 212 1.27 -29.03 8.20
N GLY A 213 2.13 -28.00 8.19
CA GLY A 213 1.84 -26.70 8.81
C GLY A 213 0.81 -25.87 8.02
N THR A 214 0.41 -24.73 8.57
CA THR A 214 -0.59 -23.82 7.96
C THR A 214 0.04 -22.52 7.45
N MET A 215 -0.15 -22.19 6.18
CA MET A 215 0.11 -20.85 5.61
C MET A 215 -1.17 -20.03 5.60
N VAL A 216 -1.20 -18.87 6.26
CA VAL A 216 -2.31 -17.92 6.22
C VAL A 216 -1.79 -16.61 5.64
N THR A 217 -2.40 -16.10 4.58
CA THR A 217 -2.02 -14.81 3.98
C THR A 217 -3.24 -13.90 3.81
N VAL A 218 -3.03 -12.62 4.06
CA VAL A 218 -4.03 -11.54 3.89
C VAL A 218 -3.45 -10.41 3.03
N ALA A 219 -2.38 -10.69 2.29
CA ALA A 219 -1.65 -9.70 1.54
C ALA A 219 -2.38 -9.27 0.26
N ASP A 220 -2.20 -8.00 -0.09
CA ASP A 220 -2.58 -7.43 -1.40
C ASP A 220 -1.31 -7.03 -2.17
N PRO A 221 -1.16 -7.40 -3.46
CA PRO A 221 -2.09 -8.18 -4.26
C PRO A 221 -2.22 -9.63 -3.75
N PRO A 222 -3.43 -10.21 -3.82
CA PRO A 222 -3.67 -11.59 -3.42
C PRO A 222 -2.84 -12.56 -4.25
N PRO A 223 -2.39 -13.69 -3.67
CA PRO A 223 -1.64 -14.69 -4.41
C PRO A 223 -2.48 -15.27 -5.55
N ALA A 224 -1.84 -15.71 -6.64
CA ALA A 224 -2.54 -16.18 -7.84
C ALA A 224 -3.56 -17.32 -7.60
N TRP A 225 -3.38 -18.10 -6.52
CA TRP A 225 -4.27 -19.18 -6.13
C TRP A 225 -5.43 -18.75 -5.20
N ALA A 226 -5.43 -17.51 -4.71
CA ALA A 226 -6.40 -16.97 -3.74
C ALA A 226 -7.86 -17.14 -4.17
N PHE A 227 -8.10 -17.05 -5.49
CA PHE A 227 -9.42 -17.15 -6.07
C PHE A 227 -9.50 -18.34 -7.03
N ASN A 228 -10.69 -18.92 -7.16
CA ASN A 228 -11.02 -20.00 -8.12
C ASN A 228 -10.41 -21.39 -7.85
N GLY A 229 -10.08 -21.72 -6.61
CA GLY A 229 -9.67 -23.08 -6.22
C GLY A 229 -8.28 -23.49 -6.71
N GLY A 230 -7.42 -22.51 -7.02
CA GLY A 230 -6.01 -22.72 -7.29
C GLY A 230 -5.27 -23.31 -6.09
N LYS A 231 -4.10 -23.90 -6.34
CA LYS A 231 -3.22 -24.42 -5.28
C LYS A 231 -1.83 -23.78 -5.38
N PRO A 232 -1.18 -23.48 -4.24
CA PRO A 232 0.22 -23.07 -4.22
C PRO A 232 1.11 -24.12 -4.91
N GLU A 233 2.11 -23.67 -5.66
CA GLU A 233 3.07 -24.58 -6.28
C GLU A 233 3.96 -25.27 -5.23
N GLU A 234 4.14 -24.60 -4.08
CA GLU A 234 4.92 -25.01 -2.92
C GLU A 234 4.39 -26.30 -2.27
N LEU A 235 3.15 -26.70 -2.56
CA LEU A 235 2.62 -28.01 -2.15
C LEU A 235 3.39 -29.19 -2.75
N LYS A 236 4.16 -29.00 -3.84
CA LYS A 236 5.04 -30.04 -4.38
C LYS A 236 6.10 -30.47 -3.35
N GLU A 237 6.52 -29.56 -2.48
CA GLU A 237 7.55 -29.78 -1.45
C GLU A 237 6.94 -30.11 -0.08
N ASN A 238 5.70 -29.66 0.18
CA ASN A 238 4.96 -29.93 1.42
C ASN A 238 3.48 -30.29 1.11
N PRO A 239 3.20 -31.53 0.67
CA PRO A 239 1.89 -31.92 0.15
C PRO A 239 0.75 -31.85 1.17
N ASP A 240 1.10 -31.98 2.45
CA ASP A 240 0.14 -31.99 3.55
C ASP A 240 -0.11 -30.59 4.14
N ALA A 241 0.61 -29.56 3.66
CA ALA A 241 0.44 -28.19 4.13
C ALA A 241 -0.98 -27.67 3.88
N LYS A 242 -1.52 -26.99 4.89
CA LYS A 242 -2.75 -26.22 4.77
C LYS A 242 -2.39 -24.81 4.31
N PHE A 243 -3.25 -24.20 3.51
CA PHE A 243 -3.06 -22.83 3.06
C PHE A 243 -4.40 -22.13 2.91
N LEU A 244 -4.40 -20.83 3.19
CA LEU A 244 -5.58 -19.99 3.09
C LEU A 244 -5.17 -18.56 2.73
N TYR A 245 -5.90 -18.00 1.79
CA TYR A 245 -6.06 -16.56 1.64
C TYR A 245 -7.48 -16.23 2.10
N PHE A 246 -7.63 -15.19 2.92
CA PHE A 246 -8.95 -14.72 3.34
C PHE A 246 -9.01 -13.20 3.36
N ILE A 247 -10.23 -12.70 3.25
CA ILE A 247 -10.56 -11.29 3.45
C ILE A 247 -11.36 -11.22 4.74
N VAL A 248 -10.92 -10.36 5.66
CA VAL A 248 -11.53 -10.22 6.98
C VAL A 248 -13.01 -9.86 6.89
N THR A 249 -13.81 -10.41 7.82
CA THR A 249 -15.25 -10.18 7.85
C THR A 249 -15.63 -9.21 8.97
N ALA A 250 -16.38 -8.16 8.64
CA ALA A 250 -16.90 -7.24 9.64
C ALA A 250 -17.79 -7.97 10.67
N ASN A 251 -17.43 -7.86 11.94
CA ASN A 251 -18.10 -8.56 13.04
C ASN A 251 -18.02 -7.78 14.36
N GLY A 252 -19.11 -7.11 14.73
CA GLY A 252 -19.23 -6.32 15.95
C GLY A 252 -19.11 -7.15 17.24
N LYS A 253 -19.47 -8.43 17.21
CA LYS A 253 -19.30 -9.31 18.38
C LYS A 253 -17.82 -9.55 18.66
N THR A 254 -17.05 -9.95 17.63
CA THR A 254 -15.61 -10.17 17.75
C THR A 254 -14.88 -8.87 18.09
N LEU A 255 -15.29 -7.73 17.53
CA LEU A 255 -14.78 -6.42 17.96
C LEU A 255 -15.06 -6.13 19.44
N GLY A 256 -16.22 -6.53 19.96
CA GLY A 256 -16.51 -6.42 21.40
C GLY A 256 -15.58 -7.26 22.26
N GLU A 257 -15.17 -8.45 21.78
CA GLU A 257 -14.21 -9.32 22.46
C GLU A 257 -12.80 -8.70 22.44
N THR A 258 -12.35 -8.15 21.31
CA THR A 258 -11.06 -7.43 21.23
C THR A 258 -11.07 -6.14 22.07
N ALA A 259 -12.20 -5.43 22.12
CA ALA A 259 -12.36 -4.22 22.94
C ALA A 259 -12.10 -4.48 24.43
N ALA A 260 -12.61 -5.61 24.95
CA ALA A 260 -12.36 -6.01 26.32
C ALA A 260 -10.86 -6.25 26.61
N LEU A 261 -10.10 -6.72 25.60
CA LEU A 261 -8.66 -6.91 25.74
C LEU A 261 -7.91 -5.57 25.85
N PHE A 262 -8.29 -4.56 25.08
CA PHE A 262 -7.75 -3.20 25.24
C PHE A 262 -8.11 -2.60 26.61
N ASP A 263 -9.36 -2.74 27.06
CA ASP A 263 -9.79 -2.23 28.36
C ASP A 263 -9.10 -2.90 29.56
N SER A 264 -8.72 -4.17 29.41
CA SER A 264 -7.93 -4.90 30.39
C SER A 264 -6.43 -4.59 30.36
N GLY A 265 -5.95 -3.88 29.32
CA GLY A 265 -4.53 -3.63 29.08
C GLY A 265 -3.76 -4.86 28.56
N LEU A 266 -4.46 -5.86 28.05
CA LEU A 266 -3.84 -7.05 27.43
C LEU A 266 -3.36 -6.77 26.00
N LEU A 267 -4.02 -5.85 25.30
CA LEU A 267 -3.58 -5.30 24.02
C LEU A 267 -3.28 -3.81 24.16
N GLU A 268 -2.24 -3.37 23.47
CA GLU A 268 -1.81 -1.98 23.30
C GLU A 268 -2.27 -1.45 21.94
N THR A 269 -2.55 -0.14 21.88
CA THR A 269 -3.01 0.54 20.67
C THR A 269 -1.94 0.60 19.59
N LEU A 270 -2.36 0.84 18.34
CA LEU A 270 -1.44 1.16 17.26
C LEU A 270 -0.96 2.62 17.38
N PRO A 271 0.27 2.95 16.99
CA PRO A 271 0.69 4.34 16.87
C PRO A 271 -0.17 5.04 15.81
N VAL A 272 -0.79 6.16 16.17
CA VAL A 272 -1.67 6.94 15.29
C VAL A 272 -1.07 8.30 14.99
N VAL A 273 -1.12 8.70 13.72
CA VAL A 273 -0.88 10.07 13.27
C VAL A 273 -2.22 10.64 12.82
N GLU A 274 -2.64 11.73 13.45
CA GLU A 274 -3.93 12.35 13.19
C GLU A 274 -3.84 13.45 12.12
N PHE A 275 -4.83 13.47 11.23
CA PHE A 275 -5.00 14.52 10.23
C PHE A 275 -6.41 15.10 10.36
N GLN A 276 -6.55 16.40 10.10
CA GLN A 276 -7.88 16.98 9.92
C GLN A 276 -8.46 16.51 8.58
N ALA A 277 -9.79 16.46 8.47
CA ALA A 277 -10.45 15.94 7.27
C ALA A 277 -10.09 16.73 6.00
N GLU A 278 -9.83 18.03 6.13
CA GLU A 278 -9.37 18.92 5.06
C GLU A 278 -7.97 18.53 4.53
N GLN A 279 -7.18 17.80 5.32
CA GLN A 279 -5.86 17.28 4.97
C GLN A 279 -5.89 15.85 4.42
N ALA A 280 -7.06 15.35 4.01
CA ALA A 280 -7.22 13.97 3.54
C ALA A 280 -6.18 13.57 2.47
N ARG A 281 -5.86 14.46 1.52
CA ARG A 281 -4.84 14.18 0.51
C ARG A 281 -3.47 13.89 1.13
N GLU A 282 -3.04 14.68 2.11
CA GLU A 282 -1.76 14.49 2.80
C GLU A 282 -1.74 13.17 3.57
N ALA A 283 -2.86 12.83 4.22
CA ALA A 283 -3.02 11.57 4.96
C ALA A 283 -2.92 10.35 4.03
N TRP A 284 -3.58 10.39 2.88
CA TRP A 284 -3.52 9.33 1.86
C TRP A 284 -2.16 9.22 1.18
N ASP A 285 -1.50 10.35 0.90
CA ASP A 285 -0.14 10.37 0.36
C ASP A 285 0.84 9.72 1.36
N MET A 286 0.70 10.00 2.67
CA MET A 286 1.50 9.39 3.72
C MET A 286 1.23 7.88 3.86
N ALA A 287 -0.03 7.47 3.86
CA ALA A 287 -0.40 6.05 3.98
C ALA A 287 0.09 5.24 2.78
N SER A 288 -0.04 5.78 1.55
CA SER A 288 0.44 5.13 0.33
C SER A 288 1.96 4.98 0.30
N ALA A 289 2.69 5.97 0.84
CA ALA A 289 4.15 5.91 0.95
C ALA A 289 4.66 4.87 1.97
N GLN A 290 3.82 4.48 2.94
CA GLN A 290 4.12 3.47 3.95
C GLN A 290 3.67 2.05 3.55
N ALA A 291 3.00 1.88 2.41
CA ALA A 291 2.56 0.58 1.91
C ALA A 291 3.78 -0.29 1.57
N PHE A 292 4.07 -1.26 2.43
CA PHE A 292 5.17 -2.20 2.29
C PHE A 292 4.88 -3.20 1.15
N THR A 293 5.59 -3.10 0.03
CA THR A 293 5.42 -3.97 -1.17
C THR A 293 6.17 -5.31 -1.07
N GLY A 294 6.87 -5.56 0.04
CA GLY A 294 7.22 -6.91 0.44
C GLY A 294 8.41 -7.58 -0.23
N ARG A 295 9.27 -6.86 -0.96
CA ARG A 295 10.57 -7.39 -1.38
C ARG A 295 11.65 -6.77 -0.51
N ALA A 296 12.41 -7.54 0.26
CA ALA A 296 13.63 -7.03 0.90
C ALA A 296 14.72 -6.81 -0.16
N ILE A 297 14.65 -5.68 -0.86
CA ILE A 297 15.62 -5.22 -1.86
C ILE A 297 16.92 -4.79 -1.16
N ARG A 298 18.01 -5.46 -1.55
CA ARG A 298 19.36 -5.11 -1.13
C ARG A 298 20.04 -4.33 -2.24
N VAL A 299 20.57 -3.16 -1.92
CA VAL A 299 21.26 -2.32 -2.90
C VAL A 299 22.72 -2.09 -2.50
N VAL A 300 23.59 -2.05 -3.51
CA VAL A 300 24.89 -1.40 -3.37
C VAL A 300 24.76 0.03 -3.87
N LEU A 301 25.13 1.01 -3.03
CA LEU A 301 25.10 2.43 -3.37
C LEU A 301 26.51 2.94 -3.71
N ALA A 302 26.71 3.42 -4.92
CA ALA A 302 27.97 4.00 -5.36
C ALA A 302 27.81 5.50 -5.65
N ASP A 303 28.49 6.35 -4.86
CA ASP A 303 28.48 7.80 -5.04
C ASP A 303 29.85 8.39 -4.70
N GLY A 304 30.39 9.23 -5.59
CA GLY A 304 31.68 9.89 -5.40
C GLY A 304 31.72 10.82 -4.19
N ASN A 305 30.56 11.19 -3.64
CA ASN A 305 30.42 12.02 -2.46
C ASN A 305 30.05 11.19 -1.20
N PRO A 306 30.99 11.01 -0.25
CA PRO A 306 30.75 10.27 0.99
C PRO A 306 29.62 10.84 1.86
N ASP A 307 29.37 12.15 1.81
CA ASP A 307 28.29 12.77 2.58
C ASP A 307 26.92 12.38 2.04
N VAL A 308 26.81 12.17 0.72
CA VAL A 308 25.59 11.64 0.09
C VAL A 308 25.37 10.21 0.54
N ILE A 309 26.40 9.35 0.51
CA ILE A 309 26.32 7.97 1.03
C ILE A 309 25.86 7.96 2.49
N ALA A 310 26.45 8.83 3.34
CA ALA A 310 26.07 8.93 4.75
C ALA A 310 24.65 9.47 4.95
N SER A 311 24.15 10.32 4.04
CA SER A 311 22.76 10.78 4.04
C SER A 311 21.80 9.64 3.68
N PHE A 312 22.11 8.88 2.62
CA PHE A 312 21.32 7.72 2.21
C PHE A 312 21.28 6.66 3.29
N ARG A 313 22.41 6.32 3.92
CA ARG A 313 22.44 5.39 5.07
C ARG A 313 21.62 5.85 6.27
N ARG A 314 21.48 7.17 6.48
CA ARG A 314 20.63 7.71 7.55
C ARG A 314 19.15 7.65 7.19
N ALA A 315 18.80 7.89 5.92
CA ALA A 315 17.44 7.72 5.42
C ALA A 315 17.01 6.23 5.41
N PHE A 316 17.94 5.35 5.06
CA PHE A 316 17.75 3.91 4.88
C PHE A 316 18.58 3.10 5.89
N SER A 317 18.33 3.35 7.18
CA SER A 317 18.85 2.58 8.32
C SER A 317 18.48 1.09 8.25
N ALA A 318 19.04 0.24 9.12
CA ALA A 318 18.78 -1.21 9.13
C ALA A 318 17.29 -1.60 9.29
N ASP A 319 16.45 -0.67 9.77
CA ASP A 319 15.01 -0.83 9.94
C ASP A 319 14.18 -0.09 8.86
N THR A 320 14.84 0.60 7.92
CA THR A 320 14.21 1.27 6.76
C THR A 320 14.70 0.69 5.43
N TYR A 321 14.00 1.00 4.35
CA TYR A 321 14.02 0.24 3.10
C TYR A 321 14.32 1.14 1.88
N PRO A 322 15.14 0.74 0.88
CA PRO A 322 15.85 -0.55 0.71
C PRO A 322 17.07 -0.74 1.62
N ASP A 323 17.52 -1.98 1.80
CA ASP A 323 18.69 -2.32 2.62
C ASP A 323 20.00 -2.01 1.87
N ILE A 324 20.79 -1.06 2.37
CA ILE A 324 22.08 -0.69 1.79
C ILE A 324 23.18 -1.64 2.30
N VAL A 325 23.35 -2.77 1.59
CA VAL A 325 24.28 -3.84 1.95
C VAL A 325 25.75 -3.54 1.63
N GLY A 326 26.01 -2.54 0.78
CA GLY A 326 27.35 -2.14 0.40
C GLY A 326 27.40 -0.71 -0.13
N THR A 327 28.56 -0.06 -0.01
CA THR A 327 28.76 1.30 -0.50
C THR A 327 30.11 1.44 -1.18
N ALA A 328 30.20 2.36 -2.15
CA ALA A 328 31.46 2.67 -2.82
C ALA A 328 31.54 4.16 -3.19
N SER A 329 32.71 4.75 -3.01
CA SER A 329 33.03 6.09 -3.55
C SER A 329 33.99 6.04 -4.73
N THR A 330 34.52 4.86 -5.05
CA THR A 330 35.40 4.64 -6.20
C THR A 330 35.02 3.36 -6.97
N PRO A 331 35.39 3.23 -8.26
CA PRO A 331 35.16 2.00 -9.03
C PRO A 331 35.78 0.73 -8.42
N ASP A 332 36.95 0.85 -7.78
CA ASP A 332 37.60 -0.29 -7.11
C ASP A 332 36.84 -0.73 -5.86
N GLU A 333 36.34 0.22 -5.07
CA GLU A 333 35.45 -0.07 -3.95
C GLU A 333 34.14 -0.69 -4.41
N LEU A 334 33.59 -0.22 -5.54
CA LEU A 334 32.38 -0.79 -6.12
C LEU A 334 32.59 -2.27 -6.50
N LYS A 335 33.72 -2.57 -7.14
CA LYS A 335 34.10 -3.95 -7.47
C LYS A 335 34.27 -4.81 -6.22
N HIS A 336 34.87 -4.26 -5.17
CA HIS A 336 34.99 -4.96 -3.88
C HIS A 336 33.63 -5.20 -3.22
N ALA A 337 32.75 -4.19 -3.19
CA ALA A 337 31.41 -4.30 -2.63
C ALA A 337 30.58 -5.37 -3.37
N LEU A 338 30.59 -5.36 -4.70
CA LEU A 338 29.86 -6.33 -5.52
C LEU A 338 30.41 -7.77 -5.38
N SER A 339 31.69 -7.95 -5.07
CA SER A 339 32.28 -9.29 -4.87
C SER A 339 32.13 -9.83 -3.44
N SER A 340 31.94 -8.94 -2.46
CA SER A 340 31.86 -9.29 -1.03
C SER A 340 30.43 -9.34 -0.49
N THR A 341 29.46 -8.77 -1.20
CA THR A 341 28.06 -8.66 -0.77
C THR A 341 27.11 -9.16 -1.84
N ARG A 342 25.96 -9.72 -1.44
CA ARG A 342 24.87 -10.05 -2.37
C ARG A 342 23.88 -8.90 -2.41
N CYS A 343 23.69 -8.30 -3.58
CA CYS A 343 22.70 -7.27 -3.83
C CYS A 343 21.73 -7.65 -4.96
N ASP A 344 20.55 -7.04 -4.94
CA ASP A 344 19.49 -7.21 -5.92
C ASP A 344 19.52 -6.10 -6.99
N ALA A 345 20.10 -4.94 -6.69
CA ALA A 345 20.39 -3.86 -7.64
C ALA A 345 21.66 -3.08 -7.23
N VAL A 346 22.20 -2.29 -8.16
CA VAL A 346 23.24 -1.29 -7.88
C VAL A 346 22.75 0.11 -8.25
N LEU A 347 22.91 1.06 -7.32
CA LEU A 347 22.62 2.47 -7.51
C LEU A 347 23.93 3.20 -7.78
N LEU A 348 24.03 3.90 -8.92
CA LEU A 348 25.25 4.55 -9.37
C LEU A 348 25.01 6.05 -9.54
N ASP A 349 25.82 6.87 -8.89
CA ASP A 349 25.91 8.28 -9.23
C ASP A 349 26.42 8.43 -10.68
N MET A 350 25.67 9.16 -11.49
CA MET A 350 25.97 9.28 -12.92
C MET A 350 27.26 10.08 -13.18
N GLU A 351 27.57 11.08 -12.37
CA GLU A 351 28.77 11.92 -12.58
C GLU A 351 30.05 11.13 -12.29
N THR A 352 30.03 10.27 -11.27
CA THR A 352 31.20 9.52 -10.81
C THR A 352 31.33 8.14 -11.47
N PHE A 353 30.21 7.46 -11.73
CA PHE A 353 30.16 6.07 -12.23
C PHE A 353 29.48 5.96 -13.61
N GLY A 354 29.33 7.08 -14.32
CA GLY A 354 28.74 7.15 -15.66
C GLY A 354 29.61 6.59 -16.78
N GLU A 355 30.86 6.18 -16.52
CA GLU A 355 31.71 5.66 -17.59
C GLU A 355 31.26 4.28 -18.08
N ALA A 356 31.25 4.10 -19.41
CA ALA A 356 30.87 2.82 -20.04
C ALA A 356 31.76 1.63 -19.59
N SER A 357 33.01 1.91 -19.23
CA SER A 357 33.98 0.95 -18.69
C SER A 357 33.51 0.32 -17.37
N VAL A 358 32.96 1.14 -16.48
CA VAL A 358 32.43 0.73 -15.17
C VAL A 358 31.20 -0.16 -15.37
N LEU A 359 30.28 0.23 -16.24
CA LEU A 359 29.11 -0.58 -16.57
C LEU A 359 29.47 -1.92 -17.20
N GLN A 360 30.42 -1.92 -18.14
CA GLN A 360 30.86 -3.14 -18.78
C GLN A 360 31.49 -4.09 -17.75
N ALA A 361 32.29 -3.58 -16.81
CA ALA A 361 32.87 -4.38 -15.73
C ALA A 361 31.81 -4.98 -14.79
N ILE A 362 30.74 -4.24 -14.49
CA ILE A 362 29.60 -4.75 -13.71
C ILE A 362 28.90 -5.86 -14.50
N LYS A 363 28.62 -5.67 -15.79
CA LYS A 363 27.97 -6.67 -16.64
C LYS A 363 28.81 -7.93 -16.85
N ASP A 364 30.11 -7.79 -17.04
CA ASP A 364 31.02 -8.92 -17.22
C ASP A 364 31.07 -9.79 -15.96
N SER A 365 30.92 -9.17 -14.78
CA SER A 365 30.93 -9.88 -13.50
C SER A 365 29.54 -10.34 -13.04
N HIS A 366 28.49 -9.60 -13.43
CA HIS A 366 27.11 -9.75 -12.96
C HIS A 366 26.11 -9.38 -14.07
N ALA A 367 26.05 -10.18 -15.13
CA ALA A 367 25.31 -9.89 -16.36
C ALA A 367 23.80 -9.60 -16.19
N ALA A 368 23.19 -10.12 -15.12
CA ALA A 368 21.77 -9.96 -14.83
C ALA A 368 21.47 -8.93 -13.71
N LEU A 369 22.48 -8.27 -13.14
CA LEU A 369 22.30 -7.34 -12.02
C LEU A 369 21.74 -6.00 -12.53
N PRO A 370 20.53 -5.60 -12.10
CA PRO A 370 19.94 -4.32 -12.47
C PRO A 370 20.81 -3.15 -12.01
N THR A 371 21.10 -2.24 -12.95
CA THR A 371 21.95 -1.07 -12.72
C THR A 371 21.13 0.20 -12.90
N ILE A 372 21.07 1.03 -11.85
CA ILE A 372 20.19 2.20 -11.78
C ILE A 372 21.04 3.44 -11.57
N TYR A 373 20.90 4.45 -12.41
CA TYR A 373 21.62 5.71 -12.25
C TYR A 373 20.85 6.71 -11.38
N LEU A 374 21.57 7.43 -10.52
CA LEU A 374 21.12 8.61 -9.81
C LEU A 374 21.65 9.84 -10.56
N SER A 375 20.75 10.70 -11.07
CA SER A 375 21.12 11.95 -11.77
C SER A 375 20.43 13.17 -11.16
N HIS A 376 21.15 14.29 -11.09
CA HIS A 376 20.60 15.60 -10.69
C HIS A 376 19.71 16.22 -11.79
N ASN A 377 19.95 15.90 -13.07
CA ASN A 377 19.17 16.43 -14.18
C ASN A 377 18.95 15.39 -15.32
N PRO A 378 18.04 14.41 -15.13
CA PRO A 378 17.85 13.32 -16.09
C PRO A 378 17.44 13.76 -17.51
N ALA A 379 16.95 14.99 -17.65
CA ALA A 379 16.43 15.56 -18.89
C ALA A 379 17.49 16.31 -19.73
N SER A 380 18.60 16.80 -19.14
CA SER A 380 19.59 17.61 -19.89
C SER A 380 20.92 16.90 -20.17
N ASP A 381 21.10 15.67 -19.73
CA ASP A 381 22.36 14.94 -19.86
C ASP A 381 22.47 14.32 -21.29
N THR A 382 23.48 14.76 -22.05
CA THR A 382 23.71 14.59 -23.51
C THR A 382 24.12 13.17 -23.96
N LEU A 383 24.38 12.98 -25.29
CA LEU A 383 24.75 11.77 -26.07
C LEU A 383 25.41 10.57 -25.35
N GLU A 384 26.22 10.76 -24.30
CA GLU A 384 26.70 9.67 -23.42
C GLU A 384 25.53 8.90 -22.77
N ASN A 385 24.45 9.59 -22.41
CA ASN A 385 23.20 8.99 -21.93
C ASN A 385 22.58 7.99 -22.91
N ILE A 386 22.73 8.19 -24.23
CA ILE A 386 22.12 7.27 -25.22
C ILE A 386 22.85 5.93 -25.21
N VAL A 387 24.17 5.95 -24.99
CA VAL A 387 25.01 4.74 -24.91
C VAL A 387 24.83 4.07 -23.53
N LEU A 388 24.75 4.84 -22.45
CA LEU A 388 24.56 4.33 -21.09
C LEU A 388 23.14 3.82 -20.84
N ARG A 389 22.10 4.43 -21.44
CA ARG A 389 20.70 3.96 -21.36
C ARG A 389 20.45 2.62 -22.04
N LYS A 390 21.30 2.20 -22.99
CA LYS A 390 21.26 0.83 -23.52
C LYS A 390 21.88 -0.19 -22.57
N THR A 391 22.64 0.28 -21.57
CA THR A 391 23.47 -0.57 -20.72
C THR A 391 22.94 -0.61 -19.28
N ALA A 392 22.41 0.49 -18.73
CA ALA A 392 21.70 0.55 -17.46
C ALA A 392 20.24 0.08 -17.58
N THR A 393 19.66 -0.34 -16.46
CA THR A 393 18.27 -0.82 -16.35
C THR A 393 17.28 0.31 -16.10
N GLY A 394 17.70 1.42 -15.46
CA GLY A 394 16.88 2.62 -15.27
C GLY A 394 17.65 3.83 -14.76
N ILE A 395 16.99 5.00 -14.68
CA ILE A 395 17.54 6.27 -14.19
C ILE A 395 16.53 6.92 -13.23
N VAL A 396 16.99 7.41 -12.09
CA VAL A 396 16.21 8.04 -11.03
C VAL A 396 16.82 9.41 -10.67
N LYS A 397 15.98 10.35 -10.24
CA LYS A 397 16.45 11.66 -9.75
C LYS A 397 17.12 11.51 -8.39
N LYS A 398 18.27 12.15 -8.23
CA LYS A 398 19.01 12.22 -6.97
C LYS A 398 18.39 13.21 -5.98
N GLU A 399 17.63 14.18 -6.50
CA GLU A 399 16.85 15.17 -5.77
C GLU A 399 15.37 14.75 -5.75
N GLY A 400 15.00 13.94 -4.77
CA GLY A 400 13.65 13.42 -4.57
C GLY A 400 13.46 12.94 -3.14
N LYS A 401 12.23 12.59 -2.75
CA LYS A 401 12.03 11.99 -1.42
C LYS A 401 12.55 10.55 -1.44
N ALA A 402 12.93 10.03 -0.27
CA ALA A 402 13.50 8.67 -0.15
C ALA A 402 12.53 7.59 -0.68
N GLU A 403 11.23 7.84 -0.57
CA GLU A 403 10.14 6.96 -0.98
C GLU A 403 9.98 6.90 -2.51
N ASP A 404 10.27 8.00 -3.22
CA ASP A 404 10.25 8.03 -4.69
C ASP A 404 11.33 7.11 -5.28
N LEU A 405 12.48 7.03 -4.60
CA LEU A 405 13.58 6.16 -4.98
C LEU A 405 13.24 4.69 -4.76
N VAL A 406 12.62 4.36 -3.61
CA VAL A 406 12.11 3.02 -3.30
C VAL A 406 11.19 2.51 -4.41
N PHE A 407 10.16 3.30 -4.74
CA PHE A 407 9.18 2.96 -5.76
C PHE A 407 9.83 2.75 -7.14
N ALA A 408 10.80 3.60 -7.48
CA ALA A 408 11.52 3.49 -8.74
C ALA A 408 12.39 2.22 -8.82
N ILE A 409 13.04 1.84 -7.71
CA ILE A 409 13.85 0.63 -7.64
C ILE A 409 12.98 -0.62 -7.80
N GLU A 410 11.81 -0.66 -7.17
CA GLU A 410 10.84 -1.76 -7.29
C GLU A 410 10.32 -1.92 -8.71
N ALA A 411 9.88 -0.82 -9.33
CA ALA A 411 9.40 -0.83 -10.70
C ALA A 411 10.45 -1.35 -11.70
N ILE A 412 11.73 -1.10 -11.44
CA ILE A 412 12.84 -1.61 -12.25
C ILE A 412 13.12 -3.09 -11.96
N LEU A 413 13.03 -3.51 -10.70
CA LEU A 413 13.35 -4.87 -10.25
C LEU A 413 12.27 -5.91 -10.54
N ASP A 414 11.02 -5.49 -10.71
CA ASP A 414 9.92 -6.37 -11.10
C ASP A 414 9.88 -6.64 -12.61
N GLY A 415 10.70 -5.93 -13.39
CA GLY A 415 10.88 -6.16 -14.81
C GLY A 415 9.64 -5.84 -15.65
N PRO A 416 9.71 -6.04 -16.98
CA PRO A 416 8.54 -5.86 -17.83
C PRO A 416 7.49 -6.93 -17.50
N VAL A 417 6.28 -6.49 -17.15
CA VAL A 417 5.09 -7.36 -17.15
C VAL A 417 4.84 -7.80 -18.60
N GLU A 418 5.06 -9.08 -18.90
CA GLU A 418 4.55 -9.73 -20.10
C GLU A 418 3.02 -9.80 -19.97
N SER A 419 2.32 -8.92 -20.67
CA SER A 419 0.93 -9.18 -21.06
C SER A 419 0.91 -9.47 -22.56
N ASP A 420 0.28 -10.58 -22.94
CA ASP A 420 0.08 -11.02 -24.33
C ASP A 420 -0.67 -9.99 -25.22
N GLU A 421 -1.09 -8.86 -24.67
CA GLU A 421 -1.83 -7.80 -25.38
C GLU A 421 -0.96 -6.90 -26.27
N ALA A 422 0.37 -6.92 -26.12
CA ALA A 422 1.28 -6.05 -26.89
C ALA A 422 1.29 -6.34 -28.41
N SER A 423 0.83 -7.53 -28.83
CA SER A 423 0.78 -7.96 -30.23
C SER A 423 -0.37 -7.32 -31.03
N ALA A 424 -1.38 -6.72 -30.39
CA ALA A 424 -2.58 -6.17 -31.04
C ALA A 424 -2.55 -4.65 -31.32
N VAL A 425 -1.55 -3.91 -30.82
CA VAL A 425 -1.53 -2.44 -30.89
C VAL A 425 -1.15 -1.97 -32.30
N ASN A 426 -1.98 -1.12 -32.94
CA ASN A 426 -1.71 -0.51 -34.25
C ASN A 426 -1.38 1.00 -34.10
N PRO A 427 -0.10 1.42 -34.23
CA PRO A 427 0.34 2.81 -34.05
C PRO A 427 -0.22 3.78 -35.09
N ASN A 428 -0.77 3.29 -36.21
CA ASN A 428 -1.33 4.12 -37.26
C ASN A 428 -2.69 4.74 -36.90
N ARG A 429 -3.22 4.46 -35.70
CA ARG A 429 -4.49 5.04 -35.21
C ARG A 429 -4.31 6.42 -34.56
N LEU A 430 -3.06 6.84 -34.32
CA LEU A 430 -2.74 8.15 -33.76
C LEU A 430 -2.90 9.26 -34.81
N THR A 431 -3.50 10.38 -34.39
CA THR A 431 -3.40 11.65 -35.13
C THR A 431 -2.00 12.25 -34.99
N ASP A 432 -1.60 13.12 -35.90
CA ASP A 432 -0.28 13.78 -35.85
C ASP A 432 -0.06 14.51 -34.52
N ARG A 433 -1.11 15.14 -33.98
CA ARG A 433 -1.07 15.86 -32.69
C ARG A 433 -0.93 14.94 -31.48
N GLU A 434 -1.58 13.78 -31.50
CA GLU A 434 -1.40 12.78 -30.45
C GLU A 434 0.00 12.20 -30.51
N ARG A 435 0.49 11.85 -31.72
CA ARG A 435 1.85 11.35 -31.92
C ARG A 435 2.91 12.35 -31.44
N GLU A 436 2.72 13.64 -31.73
CA GLU A 436 3.62 14.72 -31.29
C GLU A 436 3.64 14.87 -29.76
N VAL A 437 2.48 14.87 -29.09
CA VAL A 437 2.42 14.92 -27.61
C VAL A 437 3.03 13.67 -26.97
N LEU A 438 2.74 12.49 -27.51
CA LEU A 438 3.30 11.22 -27.02
C LEU A 438 4.82 11.17 -27.25
N LYS A 439 5.33 11.77 -28.33
CA LYS A 439 6.77 11.89 -28.58
C LYS A 439 7.46 12.73 -27.51
N TYR A 440 6.92 13.89 -27.16
CA TYR A 440 7.48 14.71 -26.09
C TYR A 440 7.40 14.03 -24.71
N LEU A 441 6.33 13.27 -24.44
CA LEU A 441 6.25 12.43 -23.23
C LEU A 441 7.32 11.34 -23.21
N LEU A 442 7.63 10.74 -24.37
CA LEU A 442 8.71 9.75 -24.55
C LEU A 442 10.12 10.37 -24.51
N GLU A 443 10.21 11.69 -24.68
CA GLU A 443 11.38 12.53 -24.43
C GLU A 443 11.42 13.04 -22.98
N ALA A 444 10.55 12.50 -22.11
CA ALA A 444 10.44 12.76 -20.67
C ALA A 444 10.00 14.19 -20.30
N MET A 445 9.38 14.92 -21.23
CA MET A 445 8.76 16.21 -20.90
C MET A 445 7.47 15.99 -20.09
N THR A 446 7.27 16.84 -19.09
CA THR A 446 6.02 16.90 -18.32
C THR A 446 4.90 17.50 -19.18
N THR A 447 3.65 17.21 -18.81
CA THR A 447 2.47 17.79 -19.49
C THR A 447 2.50 19.34 -19.49
N THR A 448 3.12 19.94 -18.47
CA THR A 448 3.32 21.40 -18.36
C THR A 448 4.37 21.93 -19.32
N GLU A 449 5.50 21.24 -19.45
CA GLU A 449 6.56 21.62 -20.41
C GLU A 449 6.06 21.46 -21.85
N ILE A 450 5.33 20.38 -22.15
CA ILE A 450 4.74 20.15 -23.47
C ILE A 450 3.70 21.24 -23.80
N ALA A 451 2.90 21.65 -22.82
CA ALA A 451 1.93 22.73 -23.00
C ALA A 451 2.61 24.06 -23.33
N SER A 452 3.75 24.34 -22.67
CA SER A 452 4.58 25.51 -22.94
C SER A 452 5.22 25.44 -24.33
N GLU A 453 5.85 24.32 -24.67
CA GLU A 453 6.57 24.08 -25.92
C GLU A 453 5.65 24.14 -27.15
N LEU A 454 4.46 23.52 -27.05
CA LEU A 454 3.48 23.50 -28.13
C LEU A 454 2.58 24.73 -28.16
N HIS A 455 2.74 25.67 -27.22
CA HIS A 455 1.86 26.82 -27.02
C HIS A 455 0.36 26.43 -26.97
N ARG A 456 0.04 25.40 -26.16
CA ARG A 456 -1.30 24.85 -25.96
C ARG A 456 -1.68 24.86 -24.48
N SER A 457 -2.97 24.79 -24.18
CA SER A 457 -3.41 24.67 -22.78
C SER A 457 -3.07 23.28 -22.21
N LEU A 458 -2.78 23.22 -20.91
CA LEU A 458 -2.59 21.99 -20.13
C LEU A 458 -3.71 20.97 -20.34
N ARG A 459 -4.95 21.46 -20.42
CA ARG A 459 -6.15 20.64 -20.68
C ARG A 459 -6.09 19.97 -22.04
N THR A 460 -5.65 20.69 -23.08
CA THR A 460 -5.51 20.15 -24.44
C THR A 460 -4.40 19.11 -24.51
N ILE A 461 -3.25 19.34 -23.88
CA ILE A 461 -2.16 18.35 -23.83
C ILE A 461 -2.58 17.10 -23.06
N SER A 462 -3.28 17.27 -21.93
CA SER A 462 -3.79 16.14 -21.14
C SER A 462 -4.80 15.29 -21.93
N ALA A 463 -5.70 15.93 -22.68
CA ALA A 463 -6.66 15.23 -23.53
C ALA A 463 -5.99 14.50 -24.71
N LEU A 464 -4.98 15.09 -25.34
CA LEU A 464 -4.21 14.46 -26.42
C LEU A 464 -3.36 13.29 -25.90
N LYS A 465 -2.75 13.43 -24.71
CA LYS A 465 -2.08 12.34 -23.99
C LYS A 465 -3.04 11.18 -23.76
N GLN A 466 -4.19 11.47 -23.14
CA GLN A 466 -5.18 10.47 -22.79
C GLN A 466 -5.72 9.74 -24.03
N SER A 467 -6.19 10.48 -25.03
CA SER A 467 -6.70 9.92 -26.30
C SER A 467 -5.64 9.10 -27.04
N GLY A 468 -4.39 9.57 -27.05
CA GLY A 468 -3.27 8.85 -27.66
C GLY A 468 -2.96 7.53 -26.93
N CYS A 469 -2.91 7.56 -25.60
CA CYS A 469 -2.68 6.39 -24.76
C CYS A 469 -3.82 5.36 -24.89
N GLU A 470 -5.08 5.80 -24.89
CA GLU A 470 -6.26 4.94 -25.09
C GLU A 470 -6.24 4.23 -26.44
N LYS A 471 -5.90 4.94 -27.53
CA LYS A 471 -5.80 4.35 -28.87
C LYS A 471 -4.70 3.32 -29.02
N LEU A 472 -3.66 3.43 -28.19
CA LEU A 472 -2.55 2.48 -28.12
C LEU A 472 -2.76 1.39 -27.07
N GLY A 473 -3.84 1.42 -26.29
CA GLY A 473 -4.10 0.47 -25.22
C GLY A 473 -3.09 0.56 -24.07
N VAL A 474 -2.45 1.71 -23.85
CA VAL A 474 -1.48 1.91 -22.77
C VAL A 474 -2.08 2.76 -21.66
N GLN A 475 -1.98 2.30 -20.41
CA GLN A 475 -2.58 2.98 -19.26
C GLN A 475 -1.60 3.86 -18.48
N SER A 476 -0.33 3.92 -18.89
CA SER A 476 0.70 4.70 -18.21
C SER A 476 1.77 5.19 -19.17
N ILE A 477 2.53 6.20 -18.73
CA ILE A 477 3.73 6.68 -19.45
C ILE A 477 4.74 5.52 -19.58
N ALA A 478 4.88 4.67 -18.56
CA ALA A 478 5.70 3.46 -18.64
C ALA A 478 5.21 2.51 -19.76
N GLY A 479 3.90 2.35 -19.94
CA GLY A 479 3.30 1.63 -21.06
C GLY A 479 3.60 2.29 -22.42
N LEU A 480 3.64 3.62 -22.49
CA LEU A 480 4.00 4.36 -23.70
C LEU A 480 5.45 4.09 -24.13
N PHE A 481 6.39 4.04 -23.16
CA PHE A 481 7.80 3.69 -23.42
C PHE A 481 7.96 2.30 -24.05
N LYS A 482 7.05 1.35 -23.77
CA LYS A 482 7.03 0.02 -24.40
C LYS A 482 6.76 0.05 -25.92
N LEU A 483 6.19 1.15 -26.43
CA LEU A 483 5.81 1.32 -27.84
C LEU A 483 6.67 2.36 -28.58
N LYS A 484 7.75 2.84 -27.96
CA LYS A 484 8.56 3.97 -28.44
C LYS A 484 9.00 3.82 -29.91
N ASP A 485 9.56 2.67 -30.27
CA ASP A 485 10.07 2.38 -31.63
C ASP A 485 8.98 2.25 -32.70
N ARG A 486 7.70 2.29 -32.30
CA ARG A 486 6.54 2.25 -33.18
C ARG A 486 5.81 3.59 -33.27
N ILE A 487 6.11 4.51 -32.34
CA ILE A 487 5.52 5.85 -32.24
C ILE A 487 6.44 6.89 -32.89
N ILE A 488 7.75 6.77 -32.66
CA ILE A 488 8.85 7.54 -33.26
C ILE A 488 9.32 6.81 -34.51
#